data_AF-A0A7R8VQN2-F1
#
_entry.id   AF-A0A7R8VQN2-F1
#
_cell.length_a   1.000
_cell.length_b   1.000
_cell.length_c   1.000
_cell.angle_alpha   90.00
_cell.angle_beta   90.00
_cell.angle_gamma   90.00
#
_symmetry.space_group_name_H-M   'P 1'
#
loop_
_entity.id
_entity.type
_entity.pdbx_description
1 polymer ?
#
loop_
_entity_poly.entity_id
_entity_poly.type
_entity_poly.pdbx_seq_one_letter_code
_entity_poly.pdbx_strand_id
1 'polypeptide(L)'
;MVPGDCSLPKIGLSPSDYVMLTQQVNIILHLAATVRFDEKINIAVPMNIGGTKEIIDLCRACVNLKSIVYLSTAYSNCNRKYIEECFYDPPLEYDGVINILATVDEAVMEVIKPK
;
A
#
# COMPACT_ATOMS: atom_id res chain seq x y z
N MET A 1 21.41 -3.92 -3.03
CA MET A 1 19.96 -3.78 -3.19
C MET A 1 19.34 -5.15 -3.03
N VAL A 2 18.17 -5.21 -2.39
CA VAL A 2 17.39 -6.44 -2.25
C VAL A 2 16.28 -6.41 -3.30
N PRO A 3 16.18 -7.38 -4.22
CA PRO A 3 15.08 -7.43 -5.19
C PRO A 3 13.74 -7.63 -4.48
N GLY A 4 12.73 -6.87 -4.89
CA GLY A 4 11.38 -6.96 -4.33
C GLY A 4 10.37 -6.16 -5.15
N ASP A 5 9.09 -6.42 -4.92
CA ASP A 5 7.94 -5.78 -5.55
C ASP A 5 6.83 -5.62 -4.51
N CYS A 6 6.44 -4.38 -4.22
CA CYS A 6 5.41 -4.07 -3.23
C CYS A 6 4.02 -4.57 -3.62
N SER A 7 3.77 -4.91 -4.89
CA SER A 7 2.50 -5.49 -5.33
C SER A 7 2.39 -6.99 -5.02
N LEU A 8 3.48 -7.63 -4.59
CA LEU A 8 3.52 -9.07 -4.32
C LEU A 8 3.50 -9.37 -2.81
N PRO A 9 3.02 -10.57 -2.42
CA PRO A 9 3.11 -11.03 -1.03
C PRO A 9 4.55 -10.98 -0.51
N LYS A 10 4.72 -10.60 0.76
CA LYS A 10 6.01 -10.36 1.40
C LYS A 10 6.90 -9.42 0.60
N ILE A 11 6.29 -8.42 -0.06
CA ILE A 11 6.94 -7.46 -0.96
C ILE A 11 7.87 -8.12 -1.99
N GLY A 12 7.54 -9.34 -2.45
CA GLY A 12 8.29 -10.08 -3.47
C GLY A 12 9.68 -10.56 -3.02
N LEU A 13 9.97 -10.53 -1.72
CA LEU A 13 11.28 -10.91 -1.19
C LEU A 13 11.50 -12.42 -1.21
N SER A 14 12.75 -12.81 -1.40
CA SER A 14 13.18 -14.17 -1.10
C SER A 14 13.01 -14.47 0.40
N PRO A 15 12.78 -15.74 0.80
CA PRO A 15 12.68 -16.08 2.21
C PRO A 15 13.92 -15.68 3.03
N SER A 16 15.11 -15.81 2.45
CA SER A 16 16.37 -15.39 3.09
C SER A 16 16.44 -13.89 3.30
N ASP A 17 16.02 -13.10 2.30
CA ASP A 17 16.03 -11.65 2.43
C ASP A 17 15.00 -11.15 3.44
N TYR A 18 13.81 -11.76 3.45
CA TYR A 18 12.78 -11.44 4.43
C TYR A 18 13.27 -11.69 5.86
N VAL A 19 13.93 -12.83 6.10
CA VAL A 19 14.52 -13.12 7.42
C VAL A 19 15.63 -12.14 7.76
N MET A 20 16.54 -11.85 6.84
CA MET A 20 17.59 -10.86 7.05
C MET A 20 17.01 -9.50 7.47
N LEU A 21 16.02 -8.99 6.74
CA LEU A 21 15.40 -7.69 7.04
C LEU A 21 14.70 -7.68 8.40
N THR A 22 13.99 -8.75 8.76
CA THR A 22 13.32 -8.84 10.06
C THR A 22 14.31 -8.86 11.24
N GLN A 23 15.53 -9.35 11.04
CA GLN A 23 16.57 -9.36 12.07
C GLN A 23 17.36 -8.04 12.16
N GLN A 24 17.55 -7.35 11.03
CA GLN A 24 18.53 -6.26 10.92
C GLN A 24 17.92 -4.86 10.80
N VAL A 25 16.65 -4.74 10.37
CA VAL A 25 16.03 -3.44 10.15
C VAL A 25 15.43 -2.86 11.43
N ASN A 26 15.78 -1.61 11.72
CA ASN A 26 15.25 -0.85 12.85
C ASN A 26 14.33 0.29 12.41
N ILE A 27 14.50 0.81 11.20
CA ILE A 27 13.74 1.95 10.68
C ILE A 27 13.27 1.61 9.27
N ILE A 28 11.98 1.78 9.01
CA ILE A 28 11.38 1.58 7.70
C ILE A 28 10.85 2.91 7.17
N LEU A 29 11.31 3.30 5.99
CA LEU A 29 10.83 4.47 5.26
C LEU A 29 10.03 3.96 4.05
N HIS A 30 8.70 4.03 4.11
CA HIS A 30 7.83 3.56 3.04
C HIS A 30 7.45 4.72 2.12
N LEU A 31 8.13 4.80 0.98
CA LEU A 31 7.91 5.80 -0.06
C LEU A 31 7.42 5.18 -1.38
N ALA A 32 7.33 3.85 -1.45
CA ALA A 32 6.98 3.15 -2.68
C ALA A 32 5.47 3.27 -2.96
N ALA A 33 5.13 3.86 -4.10
CA ALA A 33 3.75 4.00 -4.58
C ALA A 33 3.74 4.20 -6.09
N THR A 34 2.65 3.81 -6.75
CA THR A 34 2.31 4.39 -8.05
C THR A 34 1.55 5.70 -7.82
N VAL A 35 2.01 6.76 -8.48
CA VAL A 35 1.49 8.14 -8.33
C VAL A 35 0.81 8.64 -9.60
N ARG A 36 0.57 7.75 -10.57
CA ARG A 36 -0.11 8.07 -11.81
C ARG A 36 -1.60 8.25 -11.54
N PHE A 37 -2.12 9.43 -11.83
CA PHE A 37 -3.54 9.73 -11.63
C PHE A 37 -4.46 8.96 -12.60
N ASP A 38 -3.92 8.51 -13.72
CA ASP A 38 -4.59 7.72 -14.76
C ASP A 38 -4.33 6.21 -14.64
N GLU A 39 -3.67 5.77 -13.55
CA GLU A 39 -3.41 4.35 -13.30
C GLU A 39 -4.71 3.59 -13.12
N LYS A 40 -4.78 2.38 -13.69
CA LYS A 40 -5.94 1.52 -13.46
C LYS A 40 -6.01 1.11 -11.99
N ILE A 41 -7.21 1.13 -11.42
CA ILE A 41 -7.40 0.84 -9.99
C ILE A 41 -6.99 -0.59 -9.61
N ASN A 42 -7.06 -1.55 -10.54
CA ASN A 42 -6.57 -2.92 -10.36
C ASN A 42 -5.03 -3.03 -10.31
N ILE A 43 -4.29 -1.97 -10.68
CA ILE A 43 -2.84 -1.85 -10.53
C ILE A 43 -2.52 -1.01 -9.28
N ALA A 44 -3.19 0.12 -9.13
CA ALA A 44 -2.93 1.07 -8.04
C ALA A 44 -3.23 0.48 -6.65
N VAL A 45 -4.29 -0.31 -6.51
CA VAL A 45 -4.68 -0.86 -5.20
C VAL A 45 -3.72 -1.93 -4.69
N PRO A 46 -3.33 -2.96 -5.47
CA PRO A 46 -2.32 -3.93 -5.02
C PRO A 46 -1.02 -3.26 -4.59
N MET A 47 -0.57 -2.22 -5.30
CA MET A 47 0.68 -1.53 -4.98
C MET A 47 0.54 -0.59 -3.76
N ASN A 48 -0.42 0.33 -3.76
CA ASN A 48 -0.48 1.39 -2.75
C ASN A 48 -1.18 0.94 -1.47
N ILE A 49 -2.21 0.09 -1.56
CA ILE A 49 -2.93 -0.44 -0.38
C ILE A 49 -2.31 -1.77 0.03
N GLY A 50 -2.22 -2.73 -0.89
CA GLY A 50 -1.65 -4.06 -0.63
C GLY A 50 -0.19 -3.97 -0.19
N GLY A 51 0.64 -3.24 -0.92
CA GLY A 51 2.05 -3.05 -0.56
C GLY A 51 2.25 -2.36 0.78
N THR A 52 1.42 -1.37 1.13
CA THR A 52 1.47 -0.75 2.47
C THR A 52 1.14 -1.78 3.55
N LYS A 53 0.14 -2.65 3.33
CA LYS A 53 -0.15 -3.76 4.25
C LYS A 53 1.04 -4.70 4.41
N GLU A 54 1.65 -5.14 3.31
CA GLU A 54 2.82 -6.04 3.35
C GLU A 54 4.01 -5.40 4.09
N ILE A 55 4.23 -4.10 3.92
CA ILE A 55 5.25 -3.35 4.68
C ILE A 55 4.92 -3.31 6.17
N ILE A 56 3.66 -3.08 6.55
CA ILE A 56 3.24 -3.12 7.95
C ILE A 56 3.43 -4.52 8.54
N ASP A 57 3.18 -5.58 7.76
CA ASP A 57 3.40 -6.96 8.20
C ASP A 57 4.89 -7.29 8.34
N LEU A 58 5.76 -6.75 7.47
CA LEU A 58 7.21 -6.79 7.65
C LEU A 58 7.64 -6.05 8.93
N CYS A 59 7.10 -4.84 9.17
CA CYS A 59 7.36 -4.07 10.38
C CYS A 59 7.05 -4.87 11.65
N ARG A 60 5.90 -5.55 11.69
CA ARG A 60 5.51 -6.41 12.81
C ARG A 60 6.46 -7.59 13.02
N ALA A 61 7.09 -8.07 11.95
CA ALA A 61 8.05 -9.16 12.02
C ALA A 61 9.48 -8.69 12.41
N CYS A 62 9.79 -7.40 12.30
CA CYS A 62 11.09 -6.85 12.68
C CYS A 62 11.33 -6.89 14.19
N VAL A 63 12.35 -7.63 14.63
CA VAL A 63 12.63 -7.87 16.06
C VAL A 63 13.06 -6.62 16.82
N ASN A 64 13.65 -5.64 16.12
CA ASN A 64 14.20 -4.43 16.72
C ASN A 64 13.64 -3.15 16.08
N LEU A 65 12.38 -3.17 15.60
CA LEU A 65 11.78 -1.99 14.99
C LEU A 65 11.71 -0.82 15.98
N LYS A 66 12.12 0.36 15.52
CA LYS A 66 12.12 1.62 16.26
C LYS A 66 11.16 2.63 15.66
N SER A 67 11.02 2.66 14.33
CA SER A 67 10.15 3.61 13.66
C SER A 67 9.75 3.13 12.27
N ILE A 68 8.52 3.48 11.89
CA ILE A 68 8.07 3.50 10.49
C ILE A 68 7.70 4.94 10.13
N VAL A 69 8.16 5.39 8.97
CA VAL A 69 7.75 6.64 8.36
C VAL A 69 7.08 6.30 7.03
N TYR A 70 5.80 6.65 6.92
CA TYR A 70 5.03 6.50 5.69
C TYR A 70 4.90 7.85 5.00
N LEU A 71 5.26 7.91 3.72
CA LEU A 71 5.08 9.11 2.91
C LEU A 71 3.74 9.02 2.18
N SER A 72 2.77 9.83 2.62
CA SER A 72 1.49 9.99 1.93
C SER A 72 1.51 11.20 0.99
N THR A 73 0.34 11.62 0.52
CA THR A 73 0.15 12.80 -0.34
C THR A 73 -0.98 13.67 0.18
N ALA A 74 -0.92 14.98 -0.10
CA ALA A 74 -2.04 15.90 0.13
C ALA A 74 -3.29 15.51 -0.68
N TYR A 75 -3.13 14.65 -1.70
CA TYR A 75 -4.23 14.12 -2.50
C TYR A 75 -5.04 13.00 -1.83
N SER A 76 -4.60 12.44 -0.68
CA SER A 76 -5.27 11.29 -0.05
C SER A 76 -6.72 11.55 0.37
N ASN A 77 -7.09 12.82 0.56
CA ASN A 77 -8.44 13.27 0.91
C ASN A 77 -8.98 14.33 -0.07
N CYS A 78 -8.53 14.33 -1.33
CA CYS A 78 -8.88 15.36 -2.32
C CYS A 78 -10.37 15.39 -2.72
N ASN A 79 -11.15 14.41 -2.30
CA ASN A 79 -12.61 14.40 -2.41
C ASN A 79 -13.30 15.37 -1.43
N ARG A 80 -12.56 15.96 -0.48
CA ARG A 80 -13.07 16.92 0.51
C ARG A 80 -12.67 18.34 0.13
N LYS A 81 -13.56 19.30 0.40
CA LYS A 81 -13.29 20.74 0.19
C LYS A 81 -12.32 21.33 1.20
N TYR A 82 -12.36 20.84 2.43
CA TYR A 82 -11.49 21.24 3.53
C TYR A 82 -10.88 19.99 4.14
N ILE A 83 -9.56 20.02 4.36
CA ILE A 83 -8.78 18.93 4.93
C ILE A 83 -8.11 19.47 6.20
N GLU A 84 -8.37 18.81 7.30
CA GLU A 84 -7.86 19.08 8.64
C GLU A 84 -6.77 18.06 8.97
N GLU A 85 -5.94 18.36 9.97
CA GLU A 85 -4.93 17.44 10.48
C GLU A 85 -5.58 16.41 11.42
N CYS A 86 -6.34 15.48 10.83
CA CYS A 86 -7.02 14.41 11.56
C CYS A 86 -7.10 13.12 10.73
N PHE A 87 -7.41 12.01 11.41
CA PHE A 87 -7.74 10.76 10.73
C PHE A 87 -9.20 10.79 10.31
N TYR A 88 -9.43 10.58 9.01
CA TYR A 88 -10.76 10.45 8.45
C TYR A 88 -11.17 8.98 8.40
N ASP A 89 -12.39 8.70 8.85
CA ASP A 89 -12.98 7.37 8.63
C ASP A 89 -13.11 7.13 7.11
N PRO A 90 -12.56 6.02 6.60
CA PRO A 90 -12.72 5.68 5.20
C PRO A 90 -14.16 5.21 4.94
N PRO A 91 -14.71 5.45 3.74
CA PRO A 91 -16.04 4.95 3.38
C PRO A 91 -16.10 3.42 3.29
N LEU A 92 -14.95 2.77 3.14
CA LEU A 92 -14.81 1.32 3.06
C LEU A 92 -13.46 0.90 3.63
N GLU A 93 -13.43 -0.20 4.37
CA GLU A 93 -12.18 -0.79 4.86
C GLU A 93 -11.34 -1.36 3.71
N TYR A 94 -10.01 -1.41 3.91
CA TYR A 94 -9.07 -1.81 2.86
C TYR A 94 -9.34 -3.25 2.35
N ASP A 95 -9.71 -4.18 3.23
CA ASP A 95 -10.08 -5.55 2.85
C ASP A 95 -11.35 -5.56 1.98
N GLY A 96 -12.29 -4.66 2.25
CA GLY A 96 -13.48 -4.47 1.42
C GLY A 96 -13.12 -4.02 0.00
N VAL A 97 -12.19 -3.06 -0.13
CA VAL A 97 -11.70 -2.59 -1.44
C VAL A 97 -11.05 -3.75 -2.21
N ILE A 98 -10.17 -4.52 -1.56
CA ILE A 98 -9.47 -5.65 -2.18
C ILE A 98 -10.47 -6.72 -2.65
N ASN A 99 -11.45 -7.05 -1.81
CA ASN A 99 -12.46 -8.06 -2.16
C ASN A 99 -13.34 -7.64 -3.34
N ILE A 100 -13.72 -6.36 -3.41
CA ILE A 100 -14.46 -5.82 -4.57
C ILE A 100 -13.62 -5.98 -5.83
N LEU A 101 -12.34 -5.60 -5.81
CA LEU A 101 -11.48 -5.73 -6.98
C LEU A 101 -11.26 -7.18 -7.43
N ALA A 102 -11.28 -8.13 -6.50
CA ALA A 102 -11.16 -9.55 -6.81
C ALA A 102 -12.45 -10.16 -7.40
N THR A 103 -13.60 -9.49 -7.25
CA THR A 103 -14.92 -10.02 -7.61
C THR A 103 -15.62 -9.28 -8.74
N VAL A 104 -15.23 -8.03 -9.00
CA VAL A 104 -15.83 -7.20 -10.05
C VAL A 104 -15.24 -7.57 -11.41
N ASP A 105 -16.13 -7.73 -12.40
CA ASP A 105 -15.75 -7.99 -13.79
C ASP A 105 -14.87 -6.89 -14.38
N GLU A 106 -13.89 -7.28 -15.18
CA GLU A 106 -12.94 -6.35 -15.83
C GLU A 106 -13.66 -5.30 -16.70
N ALA A 107 -14.80 -5.64 -17.30
CA ALA A 107 -15.61 -4.70 -18.07
C ALA A 107 -16.18 -3.56 -17.21
N VAL A 108 -16.55 -3.83 -15.95
CA VAL A 108 -17.03 -2.82 -15.00
C VAL A 108 -15.85 -1.98 -14.50
N MET A 109 -14.70 -2.60 -14.30
CA MET A 109 -13.46 -1.92 -13.90
C MET A 109 -12.98 -0.91 -14.94
N GLU A 110 -13.13 -1.22 -16.23
CA GLU A 110 -12.82 -0.30 -17.33
C GLU A 110 -13.76 0.92 -17.39
N VAL A 111 -14.94 0.86 -16.77
CA VAL A 111 -15.85 2.02 -16.67
C VAL A 111 -15.45 2.93 -15.50
N ILE A 112 -14.82 2.38 -14.46
CA ILE A 112 -14.30 3.12 -13.30
C ILE A 112 -12.92 3.68 -13.66
N LYS A 113 -12.89 4.67 -14.56
CA LYS A 113 -11.67 5.42 -14.86
C LYS A 113 -11.54 6.63 -13.93
N PRO A 114 -10.32 6.97 -13.49
CA PRO A 114 -10.05 8.29 -12.95
C PRO A 114 -10.52 9.37 -13.92
N LYS A 115 -11.17 10.42 -13.43
CA LYS A 115 -11.59 11.57 -14.24
C LYS A 115 -10.40 12.40 -14.71
#